data_AF-A0A4U9HEF2-F1
#
_entry.id   AF-A0A4U9HEF2-F1
#
_cell.length_a   1.000
_cell.length_b   1.000
_cell.length_c   1.000
_cell.angle_alpha   90.00
_cell.angle_beta   90.00
_cell.angle_gamma   90.00
#
_symmetry.space_group_name_H-M   'P 1'
#
loop_
_entity.id
_entity.type
_entity.pdbx_description
1 polymer ?
#
loop_
_entity_poly.entity_id
_entity_poly.type
_entity_poly.pdbx_seq_one_letter_code
_entity_poly.pdbx_strand_id
1 'polypeptide(L)'
;MSQSLYRTLKARYPQAIIDVMAPAWCRPLLSRMPEVNEAIPMPLGHGALELAERRKLGHNLREKRYDRAYVLPNSFKSALVPFFAGVPHRTGWRGEMRYGLLNDARILDKEAWPLMVERYVALAYDKGVMAQCKRSAPAAAVAAAPGQRG
;
A
#
# COMPACT_ATOMS: atom_id res chain seq x y z
N MET A 1 -3.00 -6.01 -9.85
CA MET A 1 -3.92 -5.83 -8.71
C MET A 1 -3.65 -4.56 -7.91
N SER A 2 -2.40 -4.23 -7.56
CA SER A 2 -2.10 -3.02 -6.76
C SER A 2 -2.45 -1.69 -7.47
N GLN A 3 -2.52 -1.66 -8.80
CA GLN A 3 -2.92 -0.46 -9.55
C GLN A 3 -4.28 0.10 -9.13
N SER A 4 -5.23 -0.74 -8.73
CA SER A 4 -6.54 -0.28 -8.24
C SER A 4 -6.41 0.59 -6.98
N LEU A 5 -5.44 0.30 -6.11
CA LEU A 5 -5.11 1.17 -4.98
C LEU A 5 -4.55 2.51 -5.46
N TYR A 6 -3.61 2.51 -6.42
CA TYR A 6 -3.00 3.74 -6.91
C TYR A 6 -4.04 4.67 -7.54
N ARG A 7 -4.95 4.12 -8.35
CA ARG A 7 -6.11 4.84 -8.91
C ARG A 7 -6.99 5.44 -7.82
N THR A 8 -7.30 4.66 -6.78
CA THR A 8 -8.11 5.12 -5.65
C THR A 8 -7.41 6.22 -4.87
N LEU A 9 -6.10 6.11 -4.65
CA LEU A 9 -5.30 7.14 -3.99
C LEU A 9 -5.27 8.44 -4.79
N LYS A 10 -5.07 8.39 -6.11
CA LYS A 10 -5.16 9.57 -6.98
C LYS A 10 -6.55 10.18 -6.98
N ALA A 11 -7.62 9.36 -6.96
CA ALA A 11 -8.98 9.88 -6.87
C ALA A 11 -9.28 10.60 -5.54
N ARG A 12 -8.79 10.06 -4.41
CA ARG A 12 -8.96 10.69 -3.08
C ARG A 12 -8.01 11.86 -2.85
N TYR A 13 -6.81 11.80 -3.42
CA TYR A 13 -5.73 12.76 -3.26
C TYR A 13 -5.16 13.10 -4.65
N PRO A 14 -5.79 14.03 -5.40
CA PRO A 14 -5.42 14.32 -6.79
C PRO A 14 -3.94 14.70 -7.00
N GLN A 15 -3.35 15.34 -6.01
CA GLN A 15 -1.94 15.78 -6.03
C GLN A 15 -0.96 14.73 -5.48
N ALA A 16 -1.43 13.54 -5.06
CA ALA A 16 -0.54 12.54 -4.47
C ALA A 16 0.53 12.08 -5.48
N ILE A 17 1.78 12.11 -5.08
CA ILE A 17 2.91 11.53 -5.81
C ILE A 17 3.10 10.10 -5.29
N ILE A 18 3.09 9.11 -6.18
CA ILE A 18 3.11 7.69 -5.79
C ILE A 18 4.38 7.05 -6.33
N ASP A 19 5.31 6.75 -5.43
CA ASP A 19 6.47 5.93 -5.75
C ASP A 19 6.21 4.49 -5.31
N VAL A 20 6.61 3.52 -6.13
CA VAL A 20 6.37 2.10 -5.88
C VAL A 20 7.70 1.37 -5.77
N MET A 21 7.97 0.82 -4.59
CA MET A 21 9.09 -0.08 -4.36
C MET A 21 8.71 -1.52 -4.76
N ALA A 22 9.45 -2.09 -5.71
CA ALA A 22 9.22 -3.45 -6.20
C ALA A 22 10.51 -4.10 -6.72
N PRO A 23 10.54 -5.43 -6.90
CA PRO A 23 11.65 -6.09 -7.61
C PRO A 23 11.91 -5.46 -8.98
N ALA A 24 13.17 -5.47 -9.43
CA ALA A 24 13.57 -4.80 -10.68
C ALA A 24 12.76 -5.26 -11.91
N TRP A 25 12.36 -6.54 -11.96
CA TRP A 25 11.54 -7.10 -13.03
C TRP A 25 10.11 -6.52 -13.09
N CYS A 26 9.61 -5.88 -12.02
CA CYS A 26 8.32 -5.18 -12.03
C CYS A 26 8.38 -3.82 -12.74
N ARG A 27 9.58 -3.26 -12.96
CA ARG A 27 9.75 -1.90 -13.49
C ARG A 27 9.05 -1.67 -14.84
N PRO A 28 9.12 -2.56 -15.84
CA PRO A 28 8.43 -2.35 -17.12
C PRO A 28 6.91 -2.32 -16.99
N LEU A 29 6.34 -3.05 -16.03
CA LEU A 29 4.90 -3.03 -15.76
C LEU A 29 4.51 -1.72 -15.06
N LEU A 30 5.28 -1.30 -14.05
CA LEU A 30 5.02 -0.06 -13.31
C LEU A 30 5.17 1.18 -14.19
N SER A 31 6.10 1.19 -15.15
CA SER A 31 6.27 2.31 -16.08
C SER A 31 5.11 2.47 -17.08
N ARG A 32 4.18 1.51 -17.14
CA ARG A 32 2.93 1.61 -17.92
C ARG A 32 1.75 2.12 -17.09
N MET A 33 1.93 2.33 -15.78
CA MET A 33 0.88 2.81 -14.89
C MET A 33 1.01 4.34 -14.74
N PRO A 34 0.07 5.14 -15.28
CA PRO A 34 0.16 6.60 -15.21
C PRO A 34 0.05 7.13 -13.78
N GLU A 35 -0.43 6.32 -12.84
CA GLU A 35 -0.52 6.70 -11.43
C GLU A 35 0.84 6.67 -10.71
N VAL A 36 1.83 5.96 -11.26
CA VAL A 36 3.14 5.75 -10.65
C VAL A 36 4.13 6.80 -11.14
N ASN A 37 4.74 7.52 -10.21
CA ASN A 37 5.78 8.52 -10.47
C ASN A 37 7.15 7.88 -10.62
N GLU A 38 7.60 7.14 -9.61
CA GLU A 38 8.91 6.47 -9.63
C GLU A 38 8.78 4.98 -9.25
N ALA A 39 9.44 4.10 -10.01
CA ALA A 39 9.58 2.69 -9.66
C ALA A 39 10.93 2.47 -8.96
N ILE A 40 10.91 2.40 -7.63
CA ILE A 40 12.12 2.25 -6.81
C ILE A 40 12.54 0.77 -6.83
N PRO A 41 13.74 0.44 -7.33
CA PRO A 41 14.19 -0.94 -7.34
C PRO A 41 14.42 -1.42 -5.90
N MET A 42 13.85 -2.58 -5.58
CA MET A 42 14.14 -3.29 -4.35
C MET A 42 15.21 -4.35 -4.65
N PRO A 43 16.49 -4.12 -4.27
CA PRO A 43 17.58 -5.06 -4.55
C PRO A 43 17.55 -6.32 -3.66
N LEU A 44 16.55 -6.43 -2.79
CA LEU A 44 16.48 -7.42 -1.72
C LEU A 44 15.86 -8.73 -2.25
N GLY A 45 16.67 -9.79 -2.31
CA GLY A 45 16.23 -11.14 -2.68
C GLY A 45 15.35 -11.82 -1.63
N HIS A 46 14.71 -12.93 -2.02
CA HIS A 46 13.98 -13.79 -1.08
C HIS A 46 14.96 -14.62 -0.25
N GLY A 47 15.11 -14.34 1.05
CA GLY A 47 15.65 -15.31 2.00
C GLY A 47 16.70 -14.79 2.98
N ALA A 48 17.50 -13.80 2.60
CA ALA A 48 18.45 -13.20 3.52
C ALA A 48 17.74 -12.20 4.45
N LEU A 49 17.98 -12.34 5.76
CA LEU A 49 17.65 -11.36 6.81
C LEU A 49 18.53 -10.11 6.61
N GLU A 50 18.47 -9.48 5.44
CA GLU A 50 19.20 -8.26 5.13
C GLU A 50 18.52 -7.06 5.81
N LEU A 51 18.53 -7.11 7.14
CA LEU A 51 18.07 -6.04 7.99
C LEU A 51 18.95 -4.80 7.77
N ALA A 52 20.26 -5.02 7.61
CA ALA A 52 21.22 -3.96 7.28
C ALA A 52 20.88 -3.27 5.96
N GLU A 53 20.64 -4.03 4.88
CA GLU A 53 20.27 -3.44 3.58
C GLU A 53 18.89 -2.77 3.63
N ARG A 54 17.92 -3.35 4.35
CA ARG A 54 16.60 -2.69 4.57
C ARG A 54 16.73 -1.39 5.35
N ARG A 55 17.62 -1.35 6.34
CA ARG A 55 17.90 -0.15 7.13
C ARG A 55 18.58 0.91 6.28
N LYS A 56 19.61 0.53 5.52
CA LYS A 56 20.31 1.42 4.57
C LYS A 56 19.34 1.98 3.53
N LEU A 57 18.54 1.12 2.90
CA LEU A 57 17.51 1.51 1.94
C LEU A 57 16.49 2.47 2.57
N GLY A 58 15.97 2.14 3.75
CA GLY A 58 15.05 3.02 4.47
C GLY A 58 15.68 4.37 4.79
N HIS A 59 16.93 4.41 5.27
CA HIS A 59 17.62 5.67 5.55
C HIS A 59 17.83 6.53 4.30
N ASN A 60 18.21 5.94 3.17
CA ASN A 60 18.34 6.66 1.90
C ASN A 60 17.00 7.29 1.45
N LEU A 61 15.88 6.69 1.82
CA LEU A 61 14.54 7.21 1.50
C LEU A 61 14.07 8.33 2.44
N ARG A 62 14.82 8.65 3.50
CA ARG A 62 14.46 9.76 4.41
C ARG A 62 14.46 11.12 3.69
N GLU A 63 15.37 11.29 2.72
CA GLU A 63 15.47 12.52 1.92
C GLU A 63 14.23 12.77 1.07
N LYS A 64 13.52 11.70 0.67
CA LYS A 64 12.25 11.80 -0.08
C LYS A 64 11.10 12.32 0.77
N ARG A 65 11.22 12.28 2.11
CA ARG A 65 10.24 12.81 3.08
C ARG A 65 8.80 12.36 2.81
N TYR A 66 8.59 11.07 2.56
CA TYR A 66 7.25 10.53 2.32
C TYR A 66 6.31 10.79 3.50
N ASP A 67 5.11 11.28 3.20
CA ASP A 67 4.06 11.51 4.20
C ASP A 67 3.39 10.20 4.62
N ARG A 68 3.21 9.28 3.67
CA ARG A 68 2.47 8.03 3.84
C ARG A 68 3.17 6.86 3.17
N ALA A 69 3.09 5.70 3.80
CA ALA A 69 3.55 4.44 3.25
C ALA A 69 2.44 3.39 3.34
N TYR A 70 2.19 2.70 2.23
CA TYR A 70 1.23 1.60 2.15
C TYR A 70 1.97 0.28 1.95
N VAL A 71 1.90 -0.62 2.94
CA VAL A 71 2.62 -1.90 2.92
C VAL A 71 1.66 -3.00 2.49
N LEU A 72 1.80 -3.44 1.23
CA LEU A 72 0.92 -4.45 0.62
C LEU A 72 1.30 -5.90 0.96
N PRO A 73 2.59 -6.29 0.97
CA PRO A 73 2.96 -7.64 1.37
C PRO A 73 2.63 -7.90 2.83
N ASN A 74 2.33 -9.15 3.21
CA ASN A 74 1.95 -9.48 4.59
C ASN A 74 3.11 -9.83 5.52
N SER A 75 4.31 -10.02 4.96
CA SER A 75 5.49 -10.39 5.73
C SER A 75 5.96 -9.26 6.65
N PHE A 76 6.48 -9.61 7.82
CA PHE A 76 7.00 -8.66 8.80
C PHE A 76 8.08 -7.76 8.21
N LYS A 77 9.02 -8.37 7.46
CA LYS A 77 10.17 -7.70 6.86
C LYS A 77 9.83 -6.62 5.83
N SER A 78 8.61 -6.63 5.29
CA SER A 78 8.17 -5.63 4.30
C SER A 78 7.89 -4.26 4.94
N ALA A 79 7.53 -4.24 6.23
CA ALA A 79 7.23 -3.00 6.95
C ALA A 79 8.48 -2.30 7.54
N LEU A 80 9.65 -2.95 7.48
CA LEU A 80 10.90 -2.40 8.00
C LEU A 80 11.40 -1.17 7.21
N VAL A 81 11.30 -1.21 5.89
CA VAL A 81 11.81 -0.10 5.05
C VAL A 81 11.06 1.20 5.33
N PRO A 82 9.70 1.24 5.34
CA PRO A 82 8.95 2.43 5.73
C PRO A 82 9.24 2.90 7.16
N PHE A 83 9.48 1.97 8.08
CA PHE A 83 9.83 2.30 9.46
C PHE A 83 11.20 3.02 9.52
N PHE A 84 12.23 2.47 8.88
CA PHE A 84 13.56 3.10 8.85
C PHE A 84 13.61 4.40 8.04
N ALA A 85 12.74 4.55 7.04
CA ALA A 85 12.51 5.79 6.31
C ALA A 85 11.83 6.88 7.13
N GLY A 86 11.37 6.59 8.35
CA GLY A 86 10.79 7.60 9.24
C GLY A 86 9.43 8.12 8.77
N VAL A 87 8.73 7.35 7.93
CA VAL A 87 7.43 7.77 7.39
C VAL A 87 6.40 7.87 8.52
N PRO A 88 5.72 9.01 8.70
CA PRO A 88 4.86 9.23 9.86
C PRO A 88 3.56 8.42 9.80
N HIS A 89 3.02 8.10 8.63
CA HIS A 89 1.83 7.26 8.48
C HIS A 89 2.14 5.97 7.71
N ARG A 90 2.07 4.83 8.39
CA ARG A 90 2.44 3.52 7.85
C ARG A 90 1.23 2.59 7.95
N THR A 91 0.51 2.49 6.84
CA THR A 91 -0.77 1.78 6.71
C THR A 91 -0.57 0.42 6.04
N GLY A 92 -1.27 -0.59 6.53
CA GLY A 92 -1.29 -1.91 5.92
C GLY A 92 -2.15 -2.89 6.69
N TRP A 93 -2.41 -4.06 6.11
CA TRP A 93 -3.03 -5.15 6.87
C TRP A 93 -2.10 -5.60 8.01
N ARG A 94 -2.61 -6.29 9.03
CA ARG A 94 -1.79 -6.71 10.18
C ARG A 94 -0.74 -7.75 9.79
N GLY A 95 -1.09 -8.72 8.96
CA GLY A 95 -0.19 -9.83 8.57
C GLY A 95 0.46 -10.52 9.77
N GLU A 96 1.78 -10.72 9.70
CA GLU A 96 2.63 -11.34 10.73
C GLU A 96 2.89 -10.40 11.94
N MET A 97 1.83 -9.94 12.62
CA MET A 97 1.92 -9.17 13.87
C MET A 97 2.82 -7.92 13.80
N ARG A 98 2.69 -7.14 12.72
CA ARG A 98 3.50 -5.93 12.42
C ARG A 98 3.24 -4.72 13.33
N TYR A 99 2.88 -4.95 14.59
CA TYR A 99 2.66 -3.89 15.57
C TYR A 99 3.94 -3.06 15.78
N GLY A 100 3.80 -1.74 15.86
CA GLY A 100 4.92 -0.78 15.92
C GLY A 100 5.47 -0.39 14.54
N LEU A 101 5.77 -1.37 13.69
CA LEU A 101 6.23 -1.11 12.31
C LEU A 101 5.14 -0.46 11.47
N LEU A 102 3.89 -0.90 11.62
CA LEU A 102 2.72 -0.19 11.12
C LEU A 102 2.03 0.49 12.29
N ASN A 103 1.85 1.81 12.19
CA ASN A 103 1.06 2.57 13.16
C ASN A 103 -0.42 2.70 12.75
N ASP A 104 -0.76 2.35 11.51
CA ASP A 104 -2.13 2.17 11.04
C ASP A 104 -2.34 0.73 10.53
N ALA A 105 -2.24 -0.22 11.47
CA ALA A 105 -2.45 -1.64 11.20
C ALA A 105 -3.96 -1.97 11.11
N ARG A 106 -4.38 -2.57 9.99
CA ARG A 106 -5.76 -2.99 9.71
C ARG A 106 -5.92 -4.49 9.95
N ILE A 107 -6.94 -4.89 10.71
CA ILE A 107 -7.24 -6.31 10.94
C ILE A 107 -8.10 -6.82 9.78
N LEU A 108 -7.58 -7.81 9.06
CA LEU A 108 -8.28 -8.39 7.91
C LEU A 108 -9.39 -9.32 8.38
N ASP A 109 -10.61 -8.96 8.01
CA ASP A 109 -11.75 -9.85 8.01
C ASP A 109 -11.88 -10.46 6.61
N LYS A 110 -11.66 -11.77 6.49
CA LYS A 110 -11.63 -12.44 5.18
C LYS A 110 -13.04 -12.61 4.60
N GLU A 111 -14.07 -12.69 5.43
CA GLU A 111 -15.46 -12.84 5.00
C GLU A 111 -16.00 -11.51 4.49
N ALA A 112 -15.67 -10.41 5.16
CA ALA A 112 -16.04 -9.07 4.72
C ALA A 112 -15.27 -8.60 3.48
N TRP A 113 -14.07 -9.13 3.23
CA TRP A 113 -13.20 -8.74 2.12
C TRP A 113 -12.69 -9.98 1.37
N PRO A 114 -13.54 -10.65 0.60
CA PRO A 114 -13.17 -11.88 -0.10
C PRO A 114 -12.11 -11.62 -1.19
N LEU A 115 -12.17 -10.50 -1.90
CA LEU A 115 -11.31 -10.24 -3.06
C LEU A 115 -10.04 -9.48 -2.69
N MET A 116 -8.90 -9.88 -3.28
CA MET A 116 -7.62 -9.20 -3.04
C MET A 116 -7.62 -7.74 -3.50
N VAL A 117 -8.35 -7.42 -4.59
CA VAL A 117 -8.46 -6.04 -5.07
C VAL A 117 -9.17 -5.14 -4.05
N GLU A 118 -10.25 -5.62 -3.45
CA GLU A 118 -10.99 -4.89 -2.41
C GLU A 118 -10.10 -4.64 -1.21
N ARG A 119 -9.31 -5.64 -0.81
CA ARG A 119 -8.35 -5.50 0.29
C ARG A 119 -7.32 -4.39 0.04
N TYR A 120 -6.87 -4.20 -1.20
CA TYR A 120 -5.96 -3.10 -1.52
C TYR A 120 -6.69 -1.76 -1.58
N VAL A 121 -7.83 -1.69 -2.25
CA VAL A 121 -8.63 -0.45 -2.33
C VAL A 121 -9.04 0.04 -0.94
N ALA A 122 -9.40 -0.85 -0.03
CA ALA A 122 -9.80 -0.51 1.33
C ALA A 122 -8.69 0.23 2.11
N LEU A 123 -7.41 -0.06 1.85
CA LEU A 123 -6.29 0.64 2.49
C LEU A 123 -6.22 2.12 2.12
N ALA A 124 -6.82 2.54 1.00
CA ALA A 124 -6.91 3.95 0.63
C ALA A 124 -7.85 4.73 1.56
N TYR A 125 -8.71 4.06 2.33
CA TYR A 125 -9.74 4.65 3.19
C TYR A 125 -9.33 4.67 4.67
N ASP A 126 -9.91 5.61 5.42
CA ASP A 126 -9.69 5.73 6.85
C ASP A 126 -10.32 4.54 7.60
N LYS A 127 -9.71 4.12 8.71
CA LYS A 127 -10.09 2.91 9.46
C LYS A 127 -11.58 2.88 9.85
N GLY A 128 -12.15 4.03 10.21
CA GLY A 128 -13.56 4.16 10.58
C GLY A 128 -14.52 3.96 9.39
N VAL A 129 -14.15 4.44 8.21
CA VAL A 129 -14.96 4.31 6.98
C VAL A 129 -14.99 2.86 6.51
N MET A 130 -13.88 2.12 6.63
CA MET A 130 -13.85 0.69 6.34
C MET A 130 -14.81 -0.12 7.22
N ALA A 131 -14.92 0.22 8.51
CA ALA A 131 -15.82 -0.46 9.44
C ALA A 131 -17.31 -0.17 9.16
N GLN A 132 -17.62 0.95 8.49
CA GLN A 132 -18.97 1.24 8.00
C GLN A 132 -19.26 0.47 6.70
N CYS A 133 -18.29 0.39 5.77
CA CYS A 133 -18.44 -0.39 4.54
C CYS A 133 -18.66 -1.89 4.84
N LYS A 134 -18.07 -2.40 5.93
CA LYS A 134 -18.33 -3.75 6.47
C LYS A 134 -19.81 -4.00 6.83
N ARG A 135 -20.58 -2.97 7.20
CA ARG A 135 -21.99 -3.11 7.65
C ARG A 135 -23.02 -2.95 6.54
N SER A 136 -22.64 -2.39 5.40
CA SER A 136 -23.57 -2.05 4.31
C SER A 136 -23.41 -2.90 3.04
N ALA A 137 -22.61 -3.96 3.07
CA ALA A 137 -22.34 -4.75 1.88
C ALA A 137 -23.15 -6.06 1.84
N PRO A 138 -24.19 -6.16 1.00
CA PRO A 138 -24.36 -7.32 0.15
C PRO A 138 -23.50 -7.10 -1.11
N ALA A 139 -22.37 -7.81 -1.22
CA ALA A 139 -21.58 -8.18 -2.43
C ALA A 139 -21.50 -7.30 -3.71
N ALA A 140 -22.04 -6.08 -3.80
CA ALA A 140 -22.31 -5.40 -5.08
C ALA A 140 -21.64 -4.01 -5.26
N ALA A 141 -20.97 -3.46 -4.25
CA ALA A 141 -20.51 -2.07 -4.28
C ALA A 141 -19.08 -1.85 -4.84
N VAL A 142 -18.51 -2.81 -5.58
CA VAL A 142 -17.24 -2.60 -6.32
C VAL A 142 -17.47 -2.07 -7.74
N ALA A 143 -18.73 -1.97 -8.19
CA ALA A 143 -19.07 -1.46 -9.51
C ALA A 143 -19.88 -0.14 -9.42
N ALA A 144 -19.22 0.98 -9.12
CA ALA A 144 -19.74 2.30 -9.49
C ALA A 144 -18.61 3.34 -9.47
N ALA A 145 -17.89 3.47 -10.57
CA ALA A 145 -17.35 4.78 -10.93
C ALA A 145 -18.54 5.59 -11.50
N PRO A 146 -18.81 6.82 -11.03
CA PRO A 146 -19.84 7.65 -11.64
C PRO A 146 -19.33 8.13 -12.99
N GLY A 147 -19.71 7.43 -14.06
CA GLY A 147 -19.61 7.93 -15.42
C GLY A 147 -20.59 9.09 -15.56
N GLN A 148 -20.04 10.29 -15.74
CA GLN A 148 -20.78 11.49 -16.10
C GLN A 148 -21.56 11.23 -17.40
N ARG A 149 -22.88 11.49 -17.36
CA ARG A 149 -23.69 11.65 -18.57
C ARG A 149 -23.31 13.00 -19.18
N GLY A 150 -22.87 12.97 -20.44
CA GLY A 150 -22.85 14.06 -21.39
C GLY A 150 -23.45 13.54 -22.68
#